data_AF-A0A6M2CIJ8-F1
#
_entry.id   AF-A0A6M2CIJ8-F1
#
_cell.length_a   1.000
_cell.length_b   1.000
_cell.length_c   1.000
_cell.angle_alpha   90.00
_cell.angle_beta   90.00
_cell.angle_gamma   90.00
#
_symmetry.space_group_name_H-M   'P 1'
#
loop_
_entity.id
_entity.type
_entity.pdbx_description
1 polymer ?
#
loop_
_entity_poly.entity_id
_entity_poly.type
_entity_poly.pdbx_seq_one_letter_code
_entity_poly.pdbx_strand_id
1 'polypeptide(L)'
;VFLVSRLVYLLQVLSCSRTNIQRIHRLLAVFVWQSEYERTSRSNLFLRLKRGGLALPHLFLRQVVSRFLFLRNQQDPFLRTFLQIRLASALPNFIVTSNDEFRYGVSTFLREVVAALRFLSARFSLEYLSNVTRKRLSRDLIETVFPVPLYRTMYSGSQGEDLLKRFKKTIVPARVKTLFYKLQTNTLPVITWLEQRGDFLPWGSDCLLRRKPESVKHVFIDCWDAFLFWDVLQRTLKKDLPLTSH
;
A
#
# COMPACT_ATOMS: atom_id res chain seq x y z
N VAL A 1 -3.31 16.15 0.09
CA VAL A 1 -1.82 16.15 0.06
C VAL A 1 -1.20 17.10 1.08
N PHE A 2 -1.77 18.30 1.29
CA PHE A 2 -1.25 19.36 2.17
C PHE A 2 -0.98 18.96 3.64
N LEU A 3 -1.82 18.12 4.26
CA LEU A 3 -1.60 17.68 5.64
C LEU A 3 -0.42 16.70 5.80
N VAL A 4 -0.11 15.93 4.74
CA VAL A 4 0.95 14.92 4.79
C VAL A 4 2.33 15.55 4.79
N SER A 5 2.53 16.69 4.11
CA SER A 5 3.83 17.37 4.09
C SER A 5 4.20 17.92 5.46
N ARG A 6 3.27 18.61 6.15
CA ARG A 6 3.47 19.11 7.53
C ARG A 6 3.77 17.98 8.51
N LEU A 7 3.02 16.87 8.40
CA LEU A 7 3.24 15.71 9.25
C LEU A 7 4.62 15.08 9.04
N VAL A 8 5.14 15.09 7.80
CA VAL A 8 6.49 14.61 7.50
C VAL A 8 7.55 15.49 8.17
N TYR A 9 7.37 16.81 8.22
CA TYR A 9 8.28 17.70 8.97
C TYR A 9 8.26 17.42 10.47
N LEU A 10 7.07 17.24 11.06
CA LEU A 10 6.97 16.87 12.48
C LEU A 10 7.64 15.52 12.76
N LEU A 11 7.42 14.54 11.87
CA LEU A 11 8.05 13.23 11.98
C LEU A 11 9.57 13.31 11.83
N GLN A 12 10.16 14.33 11.21
CA GLN A 12 11.63 14.45 11.15
C GLN A 12 12.24 14.72 12.52
N VAL A 13 11.54 15.47 13.38
CA VAL A 13 12.06 15.97 14.66
C VAL A 13 11.56 15.15 15.84
N LEU A 14 10.29 14.74 15.83
CA LEU A 14 9.64 14.10 16.96
C LEU A 14 9.63 12.58 16.82
N SER A 15 9.83 11.88 17.95
CA SER A 15 9.53 10.45 18.04
C SER A 15 8.03 10.24 17.92
N CYS A 16 7.62 9.30 17.06
CA CYS A 16 6.23 8.91 16.90
C CYS A 16 6.17 7.39 16.85
N SER A 17 5.54 6.81 17.87
CA SER A 17 5.38 5.36 17.96
C SER A 17 4.62 4.81 16.75
N ARG A 18 4.91 3.55 16.40
CA ARG A 18 4.22 2.85 15.30
C ARG A 18 2.69 2.86 15.47
N THR A 19 2.21 2.74 16.70
CA THR A 19 0.77 2.79 17.02
C THR A 19 0.16 4.15 16.69
N ASN A 20 0.83 5.24 17.03
CA ASN A 20 0.38 6.60 16.70
C ASN A 20 0.43 6.85 15.18
N ILE A 21 1.46 6.37 14.50
CA ILE A 21 1.54 6.46 13.03
C ILE A 21 0.40 5.70 12.38
N GLN A 22 0.05 4.52 12.88
CA GLN A 22 -1.10 3.76 12.38
C GLN A 22 -2.41 4.53 12.61
N ARG A 23 -2.60 5.18 13.76
CA ARG A 23 -3.77 6.03 14.03
C ARG A 23 -3.85 7.20 13.04
N ILE A 24 -2.75 7.92 12.84
CA ILE A 24 -2.67 9.02 11.86
C ILE A 24 -2.94 8.51 10.45
N HIS A 25 -2.37 7.36 10.09
CA HIS A 25 -2.55 6.74 8.79
C HIS A 25 -4.03 6.36 8.55
N ARG A 26 -4.76 5.96 9.59
CA ARG A 26 -6.22 5.76 9.52
C ARG A 26 -6.98 7.06 9.30
N LEU A 27 -6.63 8.13 10.01
CA LEU A 27 -7.24 9.45 9.79
C LEU A 27 -7.04 9.93 8.35
N LEU A 28 -5.83 9.77 7.81
CA LEU A 28 -5.55 10.09 6.41
C LEU A 28 -6.34 9.20 5.47
N ALA A 29 -6.48 7.90 5.76
CA ALA A 29 -7.27 6.99 4.94
C ALA A 29 -8.74 7.39 4.87
N VAL A 30 -9.35 7.65 6.03
CA VAL A 30 -10.77 8.00 6.15
C VAL A 30 -11.05 9.38 5.54
N PHE A 31 -10.31 10.40 5.96
CA PHE A 31 -10.69 11.80 5.66
C PHE A 31 -9.98 12.40 4.46
N VAL A 32 -8.74 11.97 4.16
CA VAL A 32 -7.92 12.59 3.10
C VAL A 32 -7.89 11.75 1.83
N TRP A 33 -7.88 10.42 1.96
CA TRP A 33 -7.90 9.50 0.82
C TRP A 33 -9.31 9.02 0.48
N GLN A 34 -10.35 9.47 1.22
CA GLN A 34 -11.75 9.06 1.04
C GLN A 34 -11.90 7.54 0.94
N SER A 35 -11.12 6.81 1.75
CA SER A 35 -11.23 5.35 1.84
C SER A 35 -12.45 5.02 2.68
N GLU A 36 -13.56 4.66 2.03
CA GLU A 36 -14.84 4.41 2.69
C GLU A 36 -14.89 3.19 3.63
N TYR A 37 -13.82 2.37 3.82
CA TYR A 37 -13.77 1.37 4.92
C TYR A 37 -12.35 0.80 5.28
N GLU A 38 -12.33 -0.07 6.32
CA GLU A 38 -11.32 -0.59 7.29
C GLU A 38 -9.85 -0.92 6.92
N ARG A 39 -9.08 -1.25 7.99
CA ARG A 39 -7.60 -1.41 8.11
C ARG A 39 -6.93 -1.60 6.76
N THR A 40 -6.08 -0.66 6.40
CA THR A 40 -5.22 -0.63 5.20
C THR A 40 -4.48 -1.94 4.94
N SER A 41 -5.20 -2.96 4.45
CA SER A 41 -4.72 -4.25 3.97
C SER A 41 -4.63 -4.25 2.45
N ARG A 42 -4.86 -3.10 1.80
CA ARG A 42 -4.54 -2.87 0.41
C ARG A 42 -3.12 -2.32 0.29
N SER A 43 -2.15 -3.20 0.48
CA SER A 43 -0.74 -3.03 0.09
C SER A 43 -0.57 -2.32 -1.28
N ASN A 44 -1.55 -2.53 -2.16
CA ASN A 44 -1.63 -2.03 -3.52
C ASN A 44 -1.74 -0.50 -3.64
N LEU A 45 -2.34 0.18 -2.65
CA LEU A 45 -2.55 1.63 -2.74
C LEU A 45 -1.23 2.41 -2.73
N PHE A 46 -0.23 1.87 -2.03
CA PHE A 46 1.09 2.49 -1.88
C PHE A 46 2.00 2.23 -3.09
N LEU A 47 1.70 1.21 -3.89
CA LEU A 47 2.43 0.92 -5.13
C LEU A 47 2.28 2.08 -6.12
N ARG A 48 3.28 2.24 -6.99
CA ARG A 48 3.29 3.30 -8.00
C ARG A 48 2.13 3.17 -8.99
N LEU A 49 1.72 4.30 -9.57
CA LEU A 49 0.78 4.31 -10.71
C LEU A 49 1.25 3.42 -11.86
N LYS A 50 2.56 3.46 -12.20
CA LYS A 50 3.17 2.58 -13.23
C LYS A 50 3.17 1.10 -12.85
N ARG A 51 2.91 0.79 -11.59
CA ARG A 51 2.78 -0.55 -11.01
C ARG A 51 1.35 -0.76 -10.52
N GLY A 52 0.34 -0.11 -11.11
CA GLY A 52 -1.08 -0.33 -10.85
C GLY A 52 -1.58 -0.01 -9.43
N GLY A 53 -0.83 0.78 -8.66
CA GLY A 53 -1.29 1.35 -7.39
C GLY A 53 -1.68 2.83 -7.51
N LEU A 54 -1.94 3.49 -6.38
CA LEU A 54 -2.31 4.91 -6.34
C LEU A 54 -1.16 5.83 -5.92
N ALA A 55 0.05 5.27 -5.71
CA ALA A 55 1.23 5.97 -5.21
C ALA A 55 0.98 6.74 -3.89
N LEU A 56 0.08 6.22 -3.05
CA LEU A 56 -0.22 6.84 -1.77
C LEU A 56 0.99 6.77 -0.82
N PRO A 57 1.20 7.79 0.02
CA PRO A 57 2.34 7.83 0.92
C PRO A 57 2.11 6.93 2.13
N HIS A 58 2.94 5.90 2.30
CA HIS A 58 2.93 5.10 3.52
C HIS A 58 3.75 5.77 4.64
N LEU A 59 3.09 6.30 5.67
CA LEU A 59 3.72 7.11 6.71
C LEU A 59 4.83 6.38 7.48
N PHE A 60 4.61 5.12 7.87
CA PHE A 60 5.62 4.34 8.59
C PHE A 60 6.89 4.11 7.76
N LEU A 61 6.77 3.67 6.50
CA LEU A 61 7.93 3.50 5.62
C LEU A 61 8.63 4.83 5.35
N ARG A 62 7.89 5.94 5.26
CA ARG A 62 8.49 7.28 5.18
C ARG A 62 9.28 7.64 6.44
N GLN A 63 8.76 7.32 7.62
CA GLN A 63 9.48 7.52 8.88
C GLN A 63 10.75 6.67 8.91
N VAL A 64 10.68 5.39 8.56
CA VAL A 64 11.84 4.48 8.49
C VAL A 64 12.93 5.07 7.58
N VAL A 65 12.57 5.46 6.35
CA VAL A 65 13.52 6.10 5.42
C VAL A 65 14.07 7.40 5.98
N SER A 66 13.25 8.22 6.63
CA SER A 66 13.70 9.48 7.24
C SER A 66 14.69 9.26 8.38
N ARG A 67 14.44 8.28 9.25
CA ARG A 67 15.31 7.93 10.39
C ARG A 67 16.65 7.36 9.94
N PHE A 68 16.62 6.49 8.93
CA PHE A 68 17.82 5.94 8.35
C PHE A 68 18.67 7.04 7.68
N LEU A 69 18.06 7.92 6.89
CA LEU A 69 18.79 9.01 6.24
C LEU A 69 19.29 10.06 7.23
N PHE A 70 18.57 10.26 8.35
CA PHE A 70 19.08 11.06 9.46
C PHE A 70 20.39 10.45 9.96
N LEU A 71 20.45 9.14 10.25
CA LEU A 71 21.70 8.50 10.69
C LEU A 71 22.81 8.57 9.64
N ARG A 72 22.51 8.21 8.39
CA ARG A 72 23.51 8.07 7.32
C ARG A 72 24.11 9.40 6.89
N ASN A 73 23.30 10.45 6.78
CA ASN A 73 23.71 11.72 6.19
C ASN A 73 24.09 12.77 7.24
N GLN A 74 24.36 12.41 8.50
CA GLN A 74 24.85 13.38 9.48
C GLN A 74 26.24 13.87 9.09
N GLN A 75 26.35 15.19 8.90
CA GLN A 75 27.63 15.87 8.64
C GLN A 75 28.09 16.67 9.85
N ASP A 76 27.16 17.08 10.72
CA ASP A 76 27.47 17.85 11.90
C ASP A 76 28.37 17.05 12.87
N PRO A 77 29.56 17.56 13.23
CA PRO A 77 30.51 16.84 14.07
C PRO A 77 29.92 16.49 15.45
N PHE A 78 29.15 17.39 16.05
CA PHE A 78 28.56 17.17 17.37
C PHE A 78 27.53 16.03 17.31
N LEU A 79 26.60 16.06 16.34
CA LEU A 79 25.61 15.01 16.17
C LEU A 79 26.24 13.65 15.81
N ARG A 80 27.33 13.62 15.04
CA ARG A 80 28.06 12.38 14.74
C ARG A 80 28.65 11.76 16.00
N THR A 81 29.33 12.55 16.83
CA THR A 81 29.90 12.10 18.10
C THR A 81 28.80 11.65 19.06
N PHE A 82 27.70 12.42 19.15
CA PHE A 82 26.54 12.05 19.95
C PHE A 82 25.92 10.71 19.51
N LEU A 83 25.75 10.50 18.21
CA LEU A 83 25.24 9.24 17.66
C LEU A 83 26.22 8.09 17.90
N GLN A 84 27.52 8.31 17.73
CA GLN A 84 28.54 7.31 18.03
C GLN A 84 28.44 6.84 19.48
N ILE A 85 28.48 7.77 20.43
CA ILE A 85 28.39 7.46 21.86
C ILE A 85 27.08 6.76 22.23
N ARG A 86 25.95 7.21 21.68
CA ARG A 86 24.62 6.68 22.06
C ARG A 86 24.23 5.38 21.34
N LEU A 87 24.77 5.10 20.16
CA LEU A 87 24.30 4.01 19.29
C LEU A 87 25.34 2.92 19.02
N ALA A 88 26.61 3.11 19.38
CA ALA A 88 27.67 2.13 19.15
C ALA A 88 27.29 0.72 19.62
N SER A 89 26.80 0.60 20.86
CA SER A 89 26.39 -0.66 21.45
C SER A 89 25.16 -1.29 20.75
N ALA A 90 24.28 -0.48 20.18
CA ALA A 90 23.05 -0.95 19.55
C ALA A 90 23.24 -1.33 18.07
N LEU A 91 24.27 -0.77 17.41
CA LEU A 91 24.56 -0.90 15.98
C LEU A 91 26.08 -1.08 15.71
N PRO A 92 26.74 -2.10 16.28
CA PRO A 92 28.19 -2.28 16.16
C PRO A 92 28.65 -2.49 14.70
N ASN A 93 27.79 -3.08 13.87
CA ASN A 93 28.10 -3.35 12.45
C ASN A 93 28.04 -2.10 11.57
N PHE A 94 27.59 -0.96 12.11
CA PHE A 94 27.41 0.29 11.37
C PHE A 94 28.21 1.44 11.99
N ILE A 95 28.41 1.42 13.31
CA ILE A 95 29.08 2.48 14.06
C ILE A 95 30.26 1.85 14.80
N VAL A 96 31.46 2.28 14.43
CA VAL A 96 32.70 1.90 15.10
C VAL A 96 33.03 2.95 16.16
N THR A 97 33.33 2.51 17.38
CA THR A 97 33.80 3.36 18.47
C THR A 97 34.98 2.73 19.17
N SER A 98 35.96 3.55 19.56
CA SER A 98 37.12 3.15 20.35
C SER A 98 36.89 3.26 21.87
N ASN A 99 35.81 3.91 22.32
CA ASN A 99 35.47 4.05 23.74
C ASN A 99 34.42 3.01 24.16
N ASP A 100 34.83 2.10 25.03
CA ASP A 100 33.97 1.03 25.57
C ASP A 100 33.27 1.42 26.89
N GLU A 101 33.63 2.59 27.44
CA GLU A 101 33.34 2.95 28.83
C GLU A 101 31.94 3.53 29.08
N PHE A 102 31.22 3.97 28.04
CA PHE A 102 29.97 4.72 28.22
C PHE A 102 28.76 4.08 27.52
N ARG A 103 27.96 3.33 28.28
CA ARG A 103 26.69 2.75 27.83
C ARG A 103 25.52 3.65 28.24
N TYR A 104 25.23 4.67 27.44
CA TYR A 104 24.07 5.52 27.69
C TYR A 104 22.79 4.91 27.12
N GLY A 105 21.67 5.13 27.82
CA GLY A 105 20.35 4.75 27.33
C GLY A 105 20.00 5.43 26.01
N VAL A 106 19.44 4.66 25.08
CA VAL A 106 18.96 5.15 23.79
C VAL A 106 17.64 5.91 23.99
N SER A 107 17.60 7.20 23.62
CA SER A 107 16.37 8.00 23.66
C SER A 107 15.30 7.44 22.72
N THR A 108 14.03 7.80 22.91
CA THR A 108 12.91 7.28 22.11
C THR A 108 13.11 7.48 20.61
N PHE A 109 13.57 8.65 20.19
CA PHE A 109 13.89 8.94 18.79
C PHE A 109 15.04 8.07 18.26
N LEU A 110 16.12 7.93 19.04
CA LEU A 110 17.26 7.12 18.66
C LEU A 110 16.90 5.62 18.59
N ARG A 111 15.93 5.14 19.39
CA ARG A 111 15.40 3.78 19.26
C ARG A 111 14.68 3.59 17.92
N GLU A 112 13.96 4.60 17.43
CA GLU A 112 13.37 4.57 16.07
C GLU A 112 14.45 4.52 15.00
N VAL A 113 15.58 5.21 15.19
CA VAL A 113 16.74 5.15 14.27
C VAL A 113 17.34 3.74 14.22
N VAL A 114 17.57 3.13 15.38
CA VAL A 114 18.06 1.74 15.46
C VAL A 114 17.08 0.78 14.82
N ALA A 115 15.79 0.91 15.13
CA ALA A 115 14.74 0.06 14.56
C ALA A 115 14.63 0.24 13.04
N ALA A 116 14.78 1.46 12.53
CA ALA A 116 14.77 1.74 11.10
C ALA A 116 15.95 1.07 10.38
N LEU A 117 17.17 1.18 10.92
CA LEU A 117 18.33 0.51 10.33
C LEU A 117 18.15 -1.01 10.35
N ARG A 118 17.76 -1.61 11.47
CA ARG A 118 17.49 -3.06 11.56
C ARG A 118 16.41 -3.52 10.57
N PHE A 119 15.34 -2.73 10.41
CA PHE A 119 14.27 -3.03 9.45
C PHE A 119 14.77 -3.01 7.99
N LEU A 120 15.69 -2.10 7.66
CA LEU A 120 16.28 -1.99 6.34
C LEU A 120 17.36 -3.05 6.08
N SER A 121 18.24 -3.30 7.05
CA SER A 121 19.31 -4.31 6.95
C SER A 121 18.77 -5.73 6.80
N ALA A 122 17.54 -6.00 7.26
CA ALA A 122 16.86 -7.26 7.01
C ALA A 122 16.40 -7.45 5.55
N ARG A 123 16.42 -6.38 4.72
CA ARG A 123 15.87 -6.36 3.35
C ARG A 123 16.89 -5.95 2.29
N PHE A 124 17.91 -5.20 2.67
CA PHE A 124 18.90 -4.62 1.76
C PHE A 124 20.31 -4.79 2.34
N SER A 125 21.29 -4.95 1.46
CA SER A 125 22.71 -4.95 1.84
C SER A 125 23.17 -3.57 2.33
N LEU A 126 24.19 -3.55 3.18
CA LEU A 126 24.79 -2.29 3.67
C LEU A 126 25.38 -1.46 2.54
N GLU A 127 25.96 -2.10 1.51
CA GLU A 127 26.48 -1.44 0.31
C GLU A 127 25.40 -0.73 -0.51
N TYR A 128 24.20 -1.33 -0.60
CA TYR A 128 23.07 -0.66 -1.21
C TYR A 128 22.62 0.53 -0.35
N LEU A 129 22.52 0.32 0.96
CA LEU A 129 22.06 1.34 1.90
C LEU A 129 23.00 2.56 2.01
N SER A 130 24.31 2.39 1.82
CA SER A 130 25.26 3.51 1.82
C SER A 130 25.04 4.44 0.62
N ASN A 131 24.81 3.89 -0.57
CA ASN A 131 24.80 4.64 -1.83
C ASN A 131 23.41 5.06 -2.32
N VAL A 132 22.34 4.43 -1.84
CA VAL A 132 20.98 4.66 -2.36
C VAL A 132 20.46 6.10 -2.11
N THR A 133 19.74 6.67 -3.07
CA THR A 133 19.06 7.96 -2.88
C THR A 133 17.75 7.80 -2.09
N ARG A 134 17.29 8.85 -1.39
CA ARG A 134 15.99 8.86 -0.67
C ARG A 134 14.83 8.36 -1.53
N LYS A 135 14.76 8.85 -2.78
CA LYS A 135 13.67 8.54 -3.74
C LYS A 135 13.70 7.06 -4.16
N ARG A 136 14.90 6.50 -4.38
CA ARG A 136 15.08 5.10 -4.75
C ARG A 136 14.80 4.17 -3.56
N LEU A 137 15.36 4.46 -2.40
CA LEU A 137 15.12 3.68 -1.18
C LEU A 137 13.63 3.63 -0.82
N SER A 138 12.92 4.76 -0.88
CA SER A 138 11.47 4.79 -0.62
C SER A 138 10.67 3.91 -1.58
N ARG A 139 11.12 3.81 -2.84
CA ARG A 139 10.45 3.01 -3.87
C ARG A 139 10.69 1.53 -3.63
N ASP A 140 11.95 1.16 -3.50
CA ASP A 140 12.36 -0.24 -3.41
C ASP A 140 11.86 -0.83 -2.07
N LEU A 141 11.79 -0.01 -1.01
CA LEU A 141 11.18 -0.38 0.27
C LEU A 141 9.67 -0.68 0.15
N ILE A 142 8.92 0.11 -0.63
CA ILE A 142 7.49 -0.15 -0.85
C ILE A 142 7.32 -1.45 -1.64
N GLU A 143 8.11 -1.68 -2.69
CA GLU A 143 8.02 -2.90 -3.51
C GLU A 143 8.43 -4.17 -2.74
N THR A 144 9.35 -4.07 -1.78
CA THR A 144 9.77 -5.21 -0.94
C THR A 144 8.80 -5.49 0.21
N VAL A 145 8.19 -4.46 0.80
CA VAL A 145 7.25 -4.61 1.93
C VAL A 145 5.86 -5.06 1.47
N PHE A 146 5.46 -4.68 0.26
CA PHE A 146 4.13 -4.94 -0.27
C PHE A 146 4.20 -5.90 -1.46
N PRO A 147 3.69 -7.15 -1.33
CA PRO A 147 3.71 -8.10 -2.42
C PRO A 147 2.85 -7.61 -3.60
N VAL A 148 3.18 -8.10 -4.79
CA VAL A 148 2.36 -7.90 -5.98
C VAL A 148 1.00 -8.55 -5.74
N PRO A 149 -0.13 -7.83 -5.85
CA PRO A 149 -1.45 -8.42 -5.60
C PRO A 149 -1.79 -9.55 -6.57
N LEU A 150 -2.47 -10.58 -6.06
CA LEU A 150 -2.78 -11.83 -6.75
C LEU A 150 -3.62 -11.68 -8.03
N TYR A 151 -4.42 -10.62 -8.19
CA TYR A 151 -5.15 -10.32 -9.44
C TYR A 151 -4.22 -9.86 -10.60
N ARG A 152 -2.92 -10.12 -10.48
CA ARG A 152 -1.87 -9.92 -11.50
C ARG A 152 -1.14 -11.21 -11.85
N THR A 153 -1.81 -12.36 -11.76
CA THR A 153 -1.32 -13.54 -12.49
C THR A 153 -1.11 -13.12 -13.94
N MET A 154 0.17 -13.13 -14.34
CA MET A 154 0.61 -12.78 -15.68
C MET A 154 -0.20 -13.63 -16.65
N TYR A 155 -0.86 -13.00 -17.63
CA TYR A 155 -1.33 -13.76 -18.79
C TYR A 155 -0.09 -14.36 -19.45
N SER A 156 0.02 -15.69 -19.40
CA SER A 156 1.19 -16.45 -19.85
C SER A 156 1.55 -16.23 -21.32
N GLY A 157 0.63 -15.67 -22.12
CA GLY A 157 0.82 -15.41 -23.55
C GLY A 157 1.45 -14.06 -23.91
N SER A 158 1.75 -13.15 -22.97
CA SER A 158 2.46 -11.90 -23.34
C SER A 158 3.45 -11.42 -22.28
N GLN A 159 4.73 -11.37 -22.62
CA GLN A 159 5.73 -10.65 -21.85
C GLN A 159 5.36 -9.16 -21.81
N GLY A 160 5.08 -8.64 -20.61
CA GLY A 160 5.03 -7.20 -20.38
C GLY A 160 3.62 -6.59 -20.36
N GLU A 161 3.32 -6.01 -19.20
CA GLU A 161 2.20 -5.11 -18.85
C GLU A 161 0.96 -5.77 -18.23
N ASP A 162 0.87 -5.66 -16.89
CA ASP A 162 -0.34 -5.83 -16.07
C ASP A 162 -1.59 -5.29 -16.77
N LEU A 163 -2.70 -6.03 -16.75
CA LEU A 163 -4.01 -5.64 -17.32
C LEU A 163 -4.43 -4.22 -16.92
N LEU A 164 -4.21 -3.85 -15.66
CA LEU A 164 -4.54 -2.52 -15.14
C LEU A 164 -3.73 -1.40 -15.80
N LYS A 165 -2.47 -1.65 -16.19
CA LYS A 165 -1.64 -0.67 -16.90
C LYS A 165 -2.17 -0.44 -18.31
N ARG A 166 -2.53 -1.51 -19.01
CA ARG A 166 -3.13 -1.44 -20.34
C ARG A 166 -4.47 -0.70 -20.27
N PHE A 167 -5.35 -1.11 -19.36
CA PHE A 167 -6.67 -0.50 -19.20
C PHE A 167 -6.63 0.96 -18.76
N LYS A 168 -5.57 1.40 -18.07
CA LYS A 168 -5.41 2.82 -17.77
C LYS A 168 -5.12 3.66 -19.03
N LYS A 169 -4.33 3.12 -19.96
CA LYS A 169 -3.91 3.79 -21.20
C LYS A 169 -5.02 3.83 -22.27
N THR A 170 -6.07 3.03 -22.13
CA THR A 170 -7.18 3.01 -23.10
C THR A 170 -7.98 4.30 -23.06
N ILE A 171 -8.55 4.71 -24.20
CA ILE A 171 -9.42 5.88 -24.34
C ILE A 171 -10.85 5.46 -23.97
N VAL A 172 -11.04 5.07 -22.71
CA VAL A 172 -12.33 4.65 -22.16
C VAL A 172 -12.76 5.67 -21.10
N PRO A 173 -14.06 6.00 -20.98
CA PRO A 173 -14.56 6.92 -19.96
C PRO A 173 -14.10 6.56 -18.54
N ALA A 174 -13.82 7.57 -17.73
CA ALA A 174 -13.31 7.41 -16.36
C ALA A 174 -14.22 6.52 -15.49
N ARG A 175 -15.55 6.58 -15.69
CA ARG A 175 -16.52 5.74 -14.98
C ARG A 175 -16.30 4.24 -15.20
N VAL A 176 -16.02 3.85 -16.44
CA VAL A 176 -15.74 2.45 -16.81
C VAL A 176 -14.38 2.01 -16.25
N LYS A 177 -13.40 2.92 -16.22
CA LYS A 177 -12.14 2.69 -15.49
C LYS A 177 -12.39 2.40 -14.02
N THR A 178 -13.17 3.23 -13.35
CA THR A 178 -13.56 3.03 -11.95
C THR A 178 -14.27 1.70 -11.73
N LEU A 179 -15.23 1.33 -12.60
CA LEU A 179 -15.92 0.05 -12.53
C LEU A 179 -14.94 -1.12 -12.61
N PHE A 180 -14.05 -1.12 -13.61
CA PHE A 180 -13.03 -2.15 -13.78
C PHE A 180 -12.10 -2.26 -12.58
N TYR A 181 -11.62 -1.12 -12.04
CA TYR A 181 -10.82 -1.13 -10.83
C TYR A 181 -11.58 -1.73 -9.66
N LYS A 182 -12.84 -1.30 -9.41
CA LYS A 182 -13.67 -1.81 -8.33
C LYS A 182 -13.95 -3.31 -8.46
N LEU A 183 -14.21 -3.79 -9.68
CA LEU A 183 -14.42 -5.20 -9.97
C LEU A 183 -13.16 -6.03 -9.66
N GLN A 184 -11.99 -5.61 -10.16
CA GLN A 184 -10.72 -6.31 -9.96
C GLN A 184 -10.24 -6.30 -8.50
N THR A 185 -10.59 -5.27 -7.73
CA THR A 185 -10.22 -5.19 -6.32
C THR A 185 -11.27 -5.80 -5.37
N ASN A 186 -12.35 -6.40 -5.88
CA ASN A 186 -13.49 -6.88 -5.08
C ASN A 186 -14.08 -5.78 -4.16
N THR A 187 -14.28 -4.59 -4.71
CA THR A 187 -14.83 -3.41 -4.00
C THR A 187 -16.04 -2.83 -4.73
N LEU A 188 -16.66 -3.66 -5.56
CA LEU A 188 -17.91 -3.32 -6.21
C LEU A 188 -18.99 -3.36 -5.12
N PRO A 189 -19.89 -2.37 -5.03
CA PRO A 189 -20.87 -2.26 -3.95
C PRO A 189 -22.03 -3.23 -4.15
N VAL A 190 -21.73 -4.53 -4.13
CA VAL A 190 -22.72 -5.60 -4.16
C VAL A 190 -23.34 -5.75 -2.77
N ILE A 191 -24.55 -6.28 -2.66
CA ILE A 191 -25.28 -6.36 -1.40
C ILE A 191 -24.49 -7.08 -0.30
N THR A 192 -23.84 -8.21 -0.58
CA THR A 192 -22.97 -8.89 0.40
C THR A 192 -21.78 -8.03 0.85
N TRP A 193 -21.29 -7.14 -0.03
CA TRP A 193 -20.22 -6.20 0.31
C TRP A 193 -20.74 -5.07 1.21
N LEU A 194 -21.98 -4.59 0.98
CA LEU A 194 -22.65 -3.59 1.81
C LEU A 194 -23.03 -4.15 3.19
N GLU A 195 -23.47 -5.41 3.25
CA GLU A 195 -23.74 -6.11 4.51
C GLU A 195 -22.48 -6.25 5.37
N GLN A 196 -21.36 -6.65 4.77
CA GLN A 196 -20.05 -6.72 5.45
C GLN A 196 -19.57 -5.35 5.94
N ARG A 197 -19.99 -4.27 5.27
CA ARG A 197 -19.71 -2.88 5.66
C ARG A 197 -20.58 -2.42 6.83
N GLY A 198 -21.62 -3.18 7.19
CA GLY A 198 -22.60 -2.81 8.21
C GLY A 198 -23.57 -1.74 7.73
N ASP A 199 -23.72 -1.55 6.42
CA ASP A 199 -24.71 -0.63 5.87
C ASP A 199 -26.12 -1.23 6.05
N PHE A 200 -27.12 -0.37 6.25
CA PHE A 200 -28.51 -0.81 6.38
C PHE A 200 -29.04 -1.29 5.03
N LEU A 201 -29.46 -2.56 4.98
CA LEU A 201 -29.99 -3.21 3.79
C LEU A 201 -31.50 -3.46 3.96
N PRO A 202 -32.37 -2.60 3.41
CA PRO A 202 -33.82 -2.71 3.59
C PRO A 202 -34.43 -4.02 3.04
N TRP A 203 -33.75 -4.67 2.07
CA TRP A 203 -34.24 -5.85 1.37
C TRP A 203 -33.43 -7.13 1.69
N GLY A 204 -32.58 -7.08 2.72
CA GLY A 204 -31.69 -8.19 3.09
C GLY A 204 -30.47 -8.32 2.16
N SER A 205 -29.69 -9.39 2.35
CA SER A 205 -28.44 -9.67 1.63
C SER A 205 -28.57 -10.58 0.41
N ASP A 206 -29.78 -11.09 0.19
CA ASP A 206 -30.08 -12.06 -0.85
C ASP A 206 -30.58 -11.41 -2.14
N CYS A 207 -30.17 -11.98 -3.27
CA CYS A 207 -30.73 -11.64 -4.57
C CYS A 207 -32.23 -11.99 -4.62
N LEU A 208 -33.04 -11.05 -5.11
CA LEU A 208 -34.50 -11.19 -5.23
C LEU A 208 -34.94 -12.40 -6.06
N LEU A 209 -34.14 -12.80 -7.07
CA LEU A 209 -34.48 -13.88 -7.99
C LEU A 209 -34.13 -15.27 -7.46
N ARG A 210 -32.95 -15.43 -6.84
CA ARG A 210 -32.43 -16.75 -6.43
C ARG A 210 -32.44 -16.99 -4.92
N ARG A 211 -32.73 -15.97 -4.09
CA ARG A 211 -32.64 -16.03 -2.62
C ARG A 211 -31.30 -16.60 -2.15
N LYS A 212 -30.21 -16.09 -2.75
CA LYS A 212 -28.82 -16.40 -2.40
C LYS A 212 -28.07 -15.11 -2.17
N PRO A 213 -27.02 -15.12 -1.33
CA PRO A 213 -26.26 -13.91 -1.01
C PRO A 213 -25.68 -13.32 -2.29
N GLU A 214 -26.02 -12.05 -2.56
CA GLU A 214 -25.63 -11.38 -3.78
C GLU A 214 -24.14 -11.00 -3.73
N SER A 215 -23.30 -11.89 -4.26
CA SER A 215 -21.86 -11.70 -4.41
C SER A 215 -21.50 -11.25 -5.84
N VAL A 216 -20.27 -10.75 -6.04
CA VAL A 216 -19.78 -10.36 -7.38
C VAL A 216 -19.93 -11.51 -8.39
N LYS A 217 -19.63 -12.76 -7.99
CA LYS A 217 -19.83 -13.94 -8.85
C LYS A 217 -21.30 -14.17 -9.17
N HIS A 218 -22.17 -14.01 -8.18
CA HIS A 218 -23.59 -14.18 -8.37
C HIS A 218 -24.16 -13.17 -9.37
N VAL A 219 -23.88 -11.88 -9.21
CA VAL A 219 -24.40 -10.81 -10.08
C VAL A 219 -23.95 -10.94 -11.53
N PHE A 220 -22.70 -11.34 -11.75
CA PHE A 220 -22.13 -11.36 -13.10
C PHE A 220 -22.11 -12.72 -13.77
N ILE A 221 -22.32 -13.83 -13.06
CA ILE A 221 -22.20 -15.18 -13.64
C ILE A 221 -23.41 -16.03 -13.27
N ASP A 222 -23.68 -16.17 -11.98
CA ASP A 222 -24.60 -17.20 -11.50
C ASP A 222 -26.06 -16.72 -11.40
N CYS A 223 -26.40 -15.47 -11.72
CA CYS A 223 -27.78 -14.98 -11.64
C CYS A 223 -28.51 -15.13 -12.99
N TRP A 224 -29.84 -15.28 -12.96
CA TRP A 224 -30.64 -15.24 -14.18
C TRP A 224 -30.58 -13.88 -14.87
N ASP A 225 -30.56 -12.79 -14.09
CA ASP A 225 -30.32 -11.44 -14.62
C ASP A 225 -28.95 -11.31 -15.28
N ALA A 226 -27.94 -12.03 -14.76
CA ALA A 226 -26.62 -12.04 -15.37
C ALA A 226 -26.68 -12.64 -16.79
N PHE A 227 -27.36 -13.78 -16.94
CA PHE A 227 -27.54 -14.43 -18.23
C PHE A 227 -28.25 -13.52 -19.24
N LEU A 228 -29.35 -12.89 -18.82
CA LEU A 228 -30.10 -11.93 -19.66
C LEU A 228 -29.25 -10.71 -20.02
N PHE A 229 -28.52 -10.14 -19.06
CA PHE A 229 -27.62 -9.03 -19.28
C PHE A 229 -26.56 -9.37 -20.34
N TRP A 230 -25.92 -10.53 -20.24
CA TRP A 230 -24.89 -10.94 -21.19
C TRP A 230 -25.45 -11.25 -22.58
N ASP A 231 -26.62 -11.90 -22.68
CA ASP A 231 -27.29 -12.18 -23.94
C ASP A 231 -27.67 -10.87 -24.68
N VAL A 232 -28.24 -9.90 -23.96
CA VAL A 232 -28.52 -8.57 -24.50
C VAL A 232 -27.23 -7.88 -24.92
N LEU A 233 -26.18 -7.95 -24.11
CA LEU A 233 -24.89 -7.32 -24.43
C LEU A 233 -24.24 -7.92 -25.68
N GLN A 234 -24.23 -9.25 -25.81
CA GLN A 234 -23.70 -9.96 -26.99
C GLN A 234 -24.44 -9.55 -28.26
N ARG A 235 -25.78 -9.53 -28.24
CA ARG A 235 -26.60 -9.09 -29.37
C ARG A 235 -26.33 -7.64 -29.74
N THR A 236 -26.18 -6.77 -28.73
CA THR A 236 -25.92 -5.33 -28.94
C THR A 236 -24.54 -5.08 -29.54
N LEU A 237 -23.52 -5.83 -29.09
CA LEU A 237 -22.15 -5.72 -29.59
C LEU A 237 -21.89 -6.52 -30.87
N LYS A 238 -22.84 -7.35 -31.30
CA LYS A 238 -22.71 -8.31 -32.42
C LYS A 238 -21.44 -9.16 -32.30
N LYS A 239 -21.14 -9.61 -31.08
CA LYS A 239 -19.96 -10.42 -30.76
C LYS A 239 -20.34 -11.52 -29.78
N ASP A 240 -19.91 -12.73 -30.11
CA ASP A 240 -20.03 -13.88 -29.22
C ASP A 240 -19.00 -13.77 -28.10
N LEU A 241 -19.49 -13.77 -26.86
CA LEU A 241 -18.67 -13.75 -25.66
C LEU A 241 -18.83 -15.11 -24.98
N PRO A 242 -17.87 -16.05 -25.07
CA PRO A 242 -18.02 -17.34 -24.40
C PRO A 242 -18.05 -17.14 -22.88
N LEU A 243 -19.23 -17.23 -22.27
CA LEU A 243 -19.44 -17.03 -20.83
C LEU A 243 -19.04 -18.28 -20.01
N THR A 244 -19.00 -19.43 -20.67
CA THR A 244 -18.56 -20.72 -20.11
C THR A 244 -17.15 -21.04 -20.59
N SER A 245 -16.23 -21.30 -19.65
CA SER A 245 -14.97 -21.98 -19.97
C SER A 245 -15.29 -23.41 -20.41
N HIS A 246 -14.81 -23.82 -21.57
CA HIS A 246 -14.63 -25.24 -21.87
C HIS A 246 -13.69 -25.87 -20.85
#